data_AF-X1M1J7-F1
#
_entry.id   AF-X1M1J7-F1
#
_cell.length_a   1.000
_cell.length_b   1.000
_cell.length_c   1.000
_cell.angle_alpha   90.00
_cell.angle_beta   90.00
_cell.angle_gamma   90.00
#
_symmetry.space_group_name_H-M   'P 1'
#
loop_
_entity.id
_entity.type
_entity.pdbx_description
1 polymer ?
#
loop_
_entity_poly.entity_id
_entity_poly.type
_entity_poly.pdbx_seq_one_letter_code
_entity_poly.pdbx_strand_id
1 'polypeptide(L)'
;GAKDTQFDPMDNVPASGDKLYDILMKQAKVAFDDQNLEIAELVISNIEEDGYLATIPEEIAGDEYDISDVINVIQKIQLFEPVGCAWRDVKEPLLIQLKHSGHGENSIEYILVRDHLKDLKSMNPKSIINKLNIDEKRFTKAKENIMQLDPKPGWRYSSTPLRYVNPDFIIRWRDNTLCANLNQESPLRIRIRKQYLEIMKNRRNVPKEELNFVRKKIQSARNLIMAIEQRRKTLNRIINSILEYQHEFFEKGYNYLKPITMTEFAKQLSVNPST
;
A
#
# COMPACT_ATOMS: atom_id res chain seq x y z
N GLY A 1 -17.99 -5.45 -44.94
CA GLY A 1 -17.63 -4.14 -44.39
C GLY A 1 -17.57 -4.26 -42.89
N ALA A 2 -16.36 -4.42 -42.34
CA ALA A 2 -16.13 -4.33 -40.90
C ALA A 2 -16.01 -2.85 -40.57
N LYS A 3 -16.85 -2.35 -39.65
CA LYS A 3 -16.67 -1.01 -39.09
C LYS A 3 -15.53 -1.11 -38.07
N ASP A 4 -14.47 -0.36 -38.33
CA ASP A 4 -13.39 -0.10 -37.39
C ASP A 4 -13.98 0.47 -36.10
N THR A 5 -13.97 -0.31 -35.02
CA THR A 5 -14.06 0.20 -33.66
C THR A 5 -12.75 0.92 -33.38
N GLN A 6 -12.76 2.22 -33.65
CA GLN A 6 -11.70 3.15 -33.33
C GLN A 6 -11.45 3.08 -31.82
N PHE A 7 -10.33 2.48 -31.45
CA PHE A 7 -9.85 2.43 -30.07
C PHE A 7 -9.57 3.87 -29.62
N ASP A 8 -10.42 4.41 -28.75
CA ASP A 8 -10.18 5.70 -28.11
C ASP A 8 -9.21 5.50 -26.94
N PRO A 9 -7.98 6.04 -27.00
CA PRO A 9 -7.02 5.92 -25.90
C PRO A 9 -7.53 6.55 -24.58
N MET A 10 -8.59 7.36 -24.62
CA MET A 10 -9.22 7.96 -23.44
C MET A 10 -10.12 7.00 -22.66
N ASP A 11 -10.62 5.91 -23.27
CA ASP A 11 -11.48 4.93 -22.60
C ASP A 11 -10.73 4.05 -21.57
N ASN A 12 -9.39 4.13 -21.56
CA ASN A 12 -8.51 3.43 -20.60
C ASN A 12 -7.89 4.35 -19.55
N VAL A 13 -8.37 5.59 -19.41
CA VAL A 13 -8.02 6.42 -18.26
C VAL A 13 -8.82 5.88 -17.07
N PRO A 14 -8.20 5.26 -16.05
CA PRO A 14 -8.93 4.93 -14.84
C PRO A 14 -9.53 6.22 -14.32
N ALA A 15 -10.86 6.27 -14.15
CA ALA A 15 -11.53 7.40 -13.50
C ALA A 15 -10.80 7.64 -12.18
N SER A 16 -10.07 8.75 -12.06
CA SER A 16 -9.44 9.12 -10.80
C SER A 16 -10.62 9.42 -9.87
N GLY A 17 -10.92 8.53 -8.94
CA GLY A 17 -11.88 8.83 -7.88
C GLY A 17 -11.54 10.18 -7.24
N ASP A 18 -12.56 10.91 -6.79
CA ASP A 18 -12.36 12.20 -6.13
C ASP A 18 -11.35 12.03 -4.99
N LYS A 19 -10.30 12.87 -4.97
CA LYS A 19 -9.31 12.85 -3.89
C LYS A 19 -9.93 13.43 -2.62
N LEU A 20 -9.37 13.05 -1.47
CA LEU A 20 -9.84 13.57 -0.18
C LEU A 20 -9.95 15.10 -0.15
N TYR A 21 -8.92 15.79 -0.67
CA TYR A 21 -8.91 17.25 -0.80
C TYR A 21 -10.13 17.77 -1.56
N ASP A 22 -10.43 17.20 -2.73
CA ASP A 22 -11.52 17.66 -3.59
C ASP A 22 -12.88 17.47 -2.90
N ILE A 23 -13.07 16.37 -2.17
CA ILE A 23 -14.30 16.06 -1.45
C ILE A 23 -14.52 17.03 -0.29
N LEU A 24 -13.48 17.29 0.50
CA LEU A 24 -13.56 18.23 1.62
C LEU A 24 -13.78 19.65 1.11
N MET A 25 -13.10 20.05 0.02
CA MET A 25 -13.23 21.39 -0.53
C MET A 25 -14.61 21.64 -1.16
N LYS A 26 -15.22 20.63 -1.80
CA LYS A 26 -16.61 20.71 -2.28
C LYS A 26 -17.58 21.00 -1.13
N GLN A 27 -17.38 20.37 0.03
CA GLN A 27 -18.22 20.59 1.21
C GLN A 27 -17.94 21.93 1.88
N ALA A 28 -16.67 22.35 1.95
CA ALA A 28 -16.28 23.64 2.50
C ALA A 28 -16.97 24.80 1.78
N LYS A 29 -16.99 24.76 0.45
CA LYS A 29 -17.66 25.78 -0.40
C LYS A 29 -19.17 25.93 -0.14
N VAL A 30 -19.81 24.91 0.41
CA VAL A 30 -21.23 24.95 0.78
C VAL A 30 -21.42 25.33 2.26
N ALA A 31 -20.47 24.94 3.10
CA ALA A 31 -20.58 25.05 4.55
C ALA A 31 -20.10 26.39 5.12
N PHE A 32 -19.23 27.12 4.43
CA PHE A 32 -18.58 28.33 4.92
C PHE A 32 -18.90 29.56 4.07
N ASP A 33 -18.87 30.74 4.70
CA ASP A 33 -18.83 32.05 4.04
C ASP A 33 -17.40 32.40 3.61
N ASP A 34 -17.21 33.49 2.86
CA ASP A 34 -15.94 33.82 2.20
C ASP A 34 -14.74 33.84 3.18
N GLN A 35 -14.90 34.44 4.36
CA GLN A 35 -13.84 34.52 5.36
C GLN A 35 -13.49 33.14 5.96
N ASN A 36 -14.48 32.33 6.34
CA ASN A 36 -14.20 30.99 6.88
C ASN A 36 -13.77 30.00 5.79
N LEU A 37 -14.10 30.27 4.52
CA LEU A 37 -13.70 29.45 3.39
C LEU A 37 -12.18 29.55 3.15
N GLU A 38 -11.59 30.74 3.32
CA GLU A 38 -10.13 30.93 3.26
C GLU A 38 -9.43 30.11 4.34
N ILE A 39 -9.92 30.17 5.58
CA ILE A 39 -9.41 29.34 6.69
C ILE A 39 -9.59 27.84 6.38
N ALA A 40 -10.76 27.45 5.84
CA ALA A 40 -11.04 26.06 5.51
C ALA A 40 -10.09 25.53 4.42
N GLU A 41 -9.74 26.35 3.43
CA GLU A 41 -8.76 25.99 2.40
C GLU A 41 -7.37 25.75 3.00
N LEU A 42 -6.94 26.60 3.94
CA LEU A 42 -5.68 26.40 4.68
C LEU A 42 -5.70 25.10 5.49
N VAL A 43 -6.78 24.86 6.23
CA VAL A 43 -6.93 23.63 7.03
C VAL A 43 -6.91 22.40 6.12
N ILE A 44 -7.74 22.36 5.06
CA ILE A 44 -7.87 21.21 4.16
C ILE A 44 -6.57 20.93 3.42
N SER A 45 -5.80 21.96 3.06
CA SER A 45 -4.49 21.80 2.42
C SER A 45 -3.44 21.16 3.33
N ASN A 46 -3.63 21.22 4.65
CA ASN A 46 -2.76 20.60 5.66
C ASN A 46 -3.27 19.22 6.12
N ILE A 47 -4.33 18.69 5.50
CA ILE A 47 -4.84 17.33 5.77
C ILE A 47 -4.13 16.32 4.87
N GLU A 48 -3.52 15.30 5.47
CA GLU A 48 -2.90 14.18 4.77
C GLU A 48 -3.93 13.20 4.19
N GLU A 49 -3.48 12.27 3.33
CA GLU A 49 -4.36 11.30 2.66
C GLU A 49 -5.17 10.41 3.61
N ASP A 50 -4.74 10.22 4.86
CA ASP A 50 -5.46 9.43 5.87
C ASP A 50 -6.41 10.26 6.75
N GLY A 51 -6.49 11.57 6.51
CA GLY A 51 -7.32 12.51 7.25
C GLY A 51 -6.62 13.19 8.43
N TYR A 52 -5.34 12.91 8.66
CA TYR A 52 -4.52 13.57 9.70
C TYR A 52 -4.29 15.04 9.37
N LEU A 53 -4.50 15.94 10.33
CA LEU A 53 -4.12 17.34 10.22
C LEU A 53 -2.68 17.51 10.69
N ALA A 54 -1.77 17.75 9.75
CA ALA A 54 -0.33 17.79 10.01
C ALA A 54 0.14 19.04 10.77
N THR A 55 -0.66 20.11 10.72
CA THR A 55 -0.31 21.45 11.22
C THR A 55 -1.19 21.84 12.39
N ILE A 56 -0.59 22.43 13.44
CA ILE A 56 -1.34 22.85 14.63
C ILE A 56 -2.17 24.12 14.36
N PRO A 57 -3.33 24.32 15.03
CA PRO A 57 -4.20 25.48 14.78
C PRO A 57 -3.50 26.83 14.93
N GLU A 58 -2.54 26.93 15.86
CA GLU A 58 -1.73 28.13 16.09
C GLU A 58 -0.92 28.52 14.84
N GLU A 59 -0.34 27.54 14.14
CA GLU A 59 0.43 27.76 12.92
C GLU A 59 -0.46 28.06 11.71
N ILE A 60 -1.66 27.48 11.66
CA ILE A 60 -2.66 27.79 10.62
C ILE A 60 -3.20 29.22 10.80
N ALA A 61 -3.41 29.65 12.04
CA ALA A 61 -3.89 31.00 12.36
C ALA A 61 -2.85 32.08 11.99
N GLY A 62 -1.58 31.83 12.32
CA GLY A 62 -0.51 32.80 12.10
C GLY A 62 -0.83 34.15 12.75
N ASP A 63 -0.52 35.24 12.05
CA ASP A 63 -0.89 36.61 12.44
C ASP A 63 -2.16 37.10 11.73
N GLU A 64 -2.74 36.28 10.83
CA GLU A 64 -3.82 36.69 9.92
C GLU A 64 -5.21 36.38 10.46
N TYR A 65 -5.37 35.31 11.25
CA TYR A 65 -6.66 34.84 11.75
C TYR A 65 -6.69 34.66 13.26
N ASP A 66 -7.87 34.77 13.86
CA ASP A 66 -8.07 34.39 15.25
C ASP A 66 -8.04 32.86 15.37
N ILE A 67 -7.29 32.34 16.34
CA ILE A 67 -7.20 30.90 16.61
C ILE A 67 -8.56 30.26 16.89
N SER A 68 -9.49 31.02 17.47
CA SER A 68 -10.85 30.53 17.75
C SER A 68 -11.63 30.26 16.47
N ASP A 69 -11.47 31.08 15.43
CA ASP A 69 -12.10 30.86 14.12
C ASP A 69 -11.51 29.62 13.45
N VAL A 70 -10.18 29.45 13.51
CA VAL A 70 -9.50 28.23 13.01
C VAL A 70 -10.02 26.97 13.69
N ILE A 71 -10.15 26.99 15.02
CA ILE A 71 -10.68 25.87 15.79
C ILE A 71 -12.13 25.57 15.39
N ASN A 72 -12.97 26.59 15.22
CA ASN A 72 -14.36 26.42 14.79
C ASN A 72 -14.46 25.80 13.39
N VAL A 73 -13.61 26.25 12.47
CA VAL A 73 -13.52 25.69 11.11
C VAL A 73 -13.08 24.23 11.14
N ILE A 74 -12.03 23.89 11.91
CA ILE A 74 -11.57 22.50 12.10
C ILE A 74 -12.71 21.62 12.63
N GLN A 75 -13.42 22.07 13.67
CA GLN A 75 -14.53 21.32 14.27
C GLN A 75 -15.67 21.06 13.28
N LYS A 76 -15.93 22.00 12.36
CA LYS A 76 -16.94 21.81 11.32
C LYS A 76 -16.45 20.87 10.21
N ILE A 77 -15.19 20.98 9.79
CA ILE A 77 -14.57 20.06 8.82
C ILE A 77 -14.54 18.62 9.35
N GLN A 78 -14.33 18.44 10.66
CA GLN A 78 -14.39 17.14 11.33
C GLN A 78 -15.74 16.42 11.16
N LEU A 79 -16.81 17.15 10.84
CA LEU A 79 -18.15 16.62 10.61
C LEU A 79 -18.50 16.45 9.12
N PHE A 80 -17.59 16.81 8.21
CA PHE A 80 -17.76 16.54 6.77
C PHE A 80 -17.64 15.05 6.47
N GLU A 81 -18.10 14.64 5.29
CA GLU A 81 -17.86 13.30 4.78
C GLU A 81 -16.47 13.22 4.11
N PRO A 82 -15.58 12.29 4.52
CA PRO A 82 -15.78 11.28 5.55
C PRO A 82 -15.63 11.81 6.99
N VAL A 83 -16.56 11.42 7.87
CA VAL A 83 -16.62 11.91 9.25
C VAL A 83 -15.37 11.57 10.05
N GLY A 84 -14.83 12.55 10.76
CA GLY A 84 -13.65 12.42 11.62
C GLY A 84 -12.33 12.73 10.92
N CYS A 85 -12.33 13.31 9.72
CA CYS A 85 -11.13 13.92 9.12
C CYS A 85 -10.67 15.17 9.90
N ALA A 86 -9.49 15.71 9.57
CA ALA A 86 -8.85 16.81 10.32
C ALA A 86 -8.58 16.44 11.79
N TRP A 87 -8.17 15.21 12.04
CA TRP A 87 -7.82 14.72 13.36
C TRP A 87 -6.33 14.92 13.67
N ARG A 88 -5.99 15.08 14.94
CA ARG A 88 -4.61 15.27 15.44
C ARG A 88 -4.17 14.19 16.42
N ASP A 89 -5.12 13.55 17.11
CA ASP A 89 -4.89 12.38 17.95
C ASP A 89 -5.67 11.18 17.40
N VAL A 90 -5.09 9.98 17.52
CA VAL A 90 -5.66 8.72 16.99
C VAL A 90 -7.03 8.39 17.60
N LYS A 91 -7.39 8.97 18.74
CA LYS A 91 -8.72 8.84 19.36
C LYS A 91 -9.75 9.79 18.76
N GLU A 92 -9.35 10.99 18.32
CA GLU A 92 -10.26 12.01 17.81
C GLU A 92 -11.22 11.52 16.72
N PRO A 93 -10.80 10.83 15.64
CA PRO A 93 -11.72 10.44 14.57
C PRO A 93 -12.82 9.50 15.10
N LEU A 94 -12.45 8.60 16.01
CA LEU A 94 -13.38 7.66 16.65
C LEU A 94 -14.38 8.40 17.56
N LEU A 95 -13.91 9.35 18.36
CA LEU A 95 -14.77 10.13 19.26
C LEU A 95 -15.75 11.02 18.47
N ILE A 96 -15.31 11.59 17.36
CA ILE A 96 -16.14 12.40 16.46
C ILE A 96 -17.22 11.52 15.81
N GLN A 97 -16.85 10.37 15.25
CA GLN A 97 -17.80 9.43 14.65
C GLN A 97 -18.81 8.87 15.66
N LEU A 98 -18.38 8.63 16.91
CA LEU A 98 -19.29 8.25 18.00
C LEU A 98 -20.30 9.35 18.31
N LYS A 99 -19.84 10.59 18.47
CA LYS A 99 -20.74 11.74 18.68
C LYS A 99 -21.73 11.90 17.52
N HIS A 100 -21.24 11.78 16.28
CA HIS A 100 -22.06 11.86 15.06
C HIS A 100 -23.12 10.77 14.98
N SER A 101 -22.81 9.55 15.44
CA SER A 101 -23.75 8.40 15.47
C SER A 101 -24.67 8.37 16.70
N GLY A 102 -24.65 9.40 17.55
CA GLY A 102 -25.52 9.52 18.72
C GLY A 102 -24.93 8.92 20.02
N HIS A 103 -23.69 8.42 19.98
CA HIS A 103 -22.94 7.99 21.16
C HIS A 103 -22.21 9.17 21.80
N GLY A 104 -22.94 9.93 22.61
CA GLY A 104 -22.41 11.09 23.33
C GLY A 104 -21.38 10.74 24.41
N GLU A 105 -20.89 11.75 25.13
CA GLU A 105 -19.74 11.60 26.05
C GLU A 105 -19.97 10.65 27.24
N ASN A 106 -21.23 10.44 27.61
CA ASN A 106 -21.65 9.54 28.68
C ASN A 106 -21.86 8.09 28.20
N SER A 107 -21.75 7.83 26.90
CA SER A 107 -21.88 6.48 26.35
C SER A 107 -20.67 5.63 26.73
N ILE A 108 -20.91 4.32 26.88
CA ILE A 108 -19.83 3.37 27.20
C ILE A 108 -18.79 3.38 26.08
N GLU A 109 -19.24 3.45 24.82
CA GLU A 109 -18.38 3.53 23.65
C GLU A 109 -17.41 4.72 23.71
N TYR A 110 -17.93 5.91 24.03
CA TYR A 110 -17.13 7.12 24.10
C TYR A 110 -16.10 7.05 25.23
N ILE A 111 -16.51 6.59 26.42
CA ILE A 111 -15.62 6.42 27.58
C ILE A 111 -14.52 5.38 27.26
N LEU A 112 -14.89 4.28 26.60
CA LEU A 112 -13.94 3.24 26.20
C LEU A 112 -12.86 3.78 25.25
N VAL A 113 -13.24 4.59 24.25
CA VAL A 113 -12.28 5.22 23.33
C VAL A 113 -11.45 6.30 24.03
N ARG A 114 -12.08 7.15 24.84
CA ARG A 114 -11.41 8.27 25.53
C ARG A 114 -10.36 7.76 26.52
N ASP A 115 -10.73 6.82 27.40
CA ASP A 115 -9.94 6.46 28.57
C ASP A 115 -9.27 5.09 28.45
N HIS A 116 -9.86 4.16 27.69
CA HIS A 116 -9.48 2.75 27.69
C HIS A 116 -9.05 2.18 26.33
N LEU A 117 -8.77 3.03 25.33
CA LEU A 117 -8.39 2.55 23.98
C LEU A 117 -7.15 1.65 24.00
N LYS A 118 -6.17 1.92 24.88
CA LYS A 118 -4.99 1.06 25.05
C LYS A 118 -5.34 -0.30 25.66
N ASP A 119 -6.26 -0.30 26.63
CA ASP A 119 -6.72 -1.52 27.31
C ASP A 119 -7.56 -2.40 26.38
N LEU A 120 -8.30 -1.79 25.44
CA LEU A 120 -8.99 -2.51 24.36
C LEU A 120 -8.02 -3.23 23.43
N LYS A 121 -6.86 -2.62 23.14
CA LYS A 121 -5.80 -3.24 22.32
C LYS A 121 -5.09 -4.40 23.04
N SER A 122 -4.96 -4.34 24.37
CA SER A 122 -4.23 -5.34 25.16
C SER A 122 -5.07 -6.57 25.57
N MET A 123 -6.31 -6.72 25.07
CA MET A 123 -7.22 -7.84 25.37
C MET A 123 -7.45 -8.11 26.86
N ASN A 124 -7.53 -7.07 27.71
CA ASN A 124 -7.88 -7.21 29.13
C ASN A 124 -9.30 -6.71 29.45
N PRO A 125 -10.37 -7.38 28.97
CA PRO A 125 -11.74 -6.92 29.14
C PRO A 125 -12.20 -6.92 30.60
N LYS A 126 -11.73 -7.89 31.40
CA LYS A 126 -12.13 -8.02 32.81
C LYS A 126 -11.74 -6.82 33.65
N SER A 127 -10.57 -6.23 33.40
CA SER A 127 -10.13 -5.02 34.12
C SER A 127 -11.03 -3.83 33.82
N ILE A 128 -11.42 -3.66 32.55
CA ILE A 128 -12.26 -2.54 32.11
C ILE A 128 -13.68 -2.68 32.66
N ILE A 129 -14.27 -3.88 32.54
CA ILE A 129 -15.61 -4.21 33.06
C ILE A 129 -15.70 -3.86 34.55
N ASN A 130 -14.71 -4.26 35.33
CA ASN A 130 -14.66 -3.97 36.76
C ASN A 130 -14.46 -2.48 37.06
N LYS A 131 -13.59 -1.79 36.31
CA LYS A 131 -13.33 -0.35 36.49
C LYS A 131 -14.56 0.52 36.17
N LEU A 132 -15.28 0.17 35.09
CA LEU A 132 -16.45 0.91 34.63
C LEU A 132 -17.75 0.44 35.29
N ASN A 133 -17.70 -0.63 36.08
CA ASN A 133 -18.87 -1.25 36.72
C ASN A 133 -20.02 -1.52 35.73
N ILE A 134 -19.67 -2.10 34.58
CA ILE A 134 -20.60 -2.48 33.51
C ILE A 134 -20.72 -4.00 33.43
N ASP A 135 -21.76 -4.52 32.78
CA ASP A 135 -21.87 -5.95 32.50
C ASP A 135 -21.11 -6.33 31.21
N GLU A 136 -20.76 -7.61 31.09
CA GLU A 136 -20.02 -8.15 29.95
C GLU A 136 -20.78 -7.98 28.63
N LYS A 137 -22.12 -8.03 28.67
CA LYS A 137 -22.97 -7.83 27.49
C LYS A 137 -22.87 -6.40 26.96
N ARG A 138 -22.97 -5.37 27.81
CA ARG A 138 -22.80 -3.97 27.37
C ARG A 138 -21.39 -3.70 26.90
N PHE A 139 -20.37 -4.26 27.57
CA PHE A 139 -18.99 -4.14 27.11
C PHE A 139 -18.80 -4.73 25.71
N THR A 140 -19.31 -5.94 25.48
CA THR A 140 -19.22 -6.60 24.17
C THR A 140 -19.93 -5.79 23.10
N LYS A 141 -21.12 -5.27 23.39
CA LYS A 141 -21.88 -4.44 22.44
C LYS A 141 -21.16 -3.13 22.10
N ALA A 142 -20.63 -2.45 23.12
CA ALA A 142 -19.87 -1.21 22.92
C ALA A 142 -18.61 -1.47 22.08
N LYS A 143 -17.92 -2.60 22.32
CA LYS A 143 -16.77 -3.01 21.52
C LYS A 143 -17.13 -3.27 20.06
N GLU A 144 -18.24 -3.96 19.78
CA GLU A 144 -18.74 -4.18 18.41
C GLU A 144 -19.01 -2.86 17.69
N ASN A 145 -19.66 -1.90 18.37
CA ASN A 145 -19.94 -0.57 17.82
C ASN A 145 -18.63 0.17 17.49
N ILE A 146 -17.64 0.16 18.38
CA ILE A 146 -16.32 0.79 18.15
C ILE A 146 -15.60 0.13 16.96
N MET A 147 -15.71 -1.19 16.78
CA MET A 147 -15.07 -1.91 15.67
C MET A 147 -15.64 -1.56 14.29
N GLN A 148 -16.81 -0.93 14.22
CA GLN A 148 -17.41 -0.47 12.95
C GLN A 148 -16.92 0.92 12.52
N LEU A 149 -16.24 1.65 13.41
CA LEU A 149 -15.71 2.97 13.15
C LEU A 149 -14.44 2.92 12.30
N ASP A 150 -14.18 4.01 11.58
CA ASP A 150 -12.99 4.14 10.74
C ASP A 150 -11.91 4.97 11.47
N PRO A 151 -10.80 4.37 11.93
CA PRO A 151 -9.74 5.12 12.60
C PRO A 151 -8.95 6.04 11.66
N LYS A 152 -9.11 5.90 10.34
CA LYS A 152 -8.40 6.67 9.31
C LYS A 152 -9.36 6.97 8.13
N PRO A 153 -10.37 7.82 8.33
CA PRO A 153 -11.46 8.03 7.38
C PRO A 153 -10.99 8.45 5.98
N GLY A 154 -9.85 9.16 5.88
CA GLY A 154 -9.31 9.63 4.60
C GLY A 154 -8.79 8.52 3.67
N TRP A 155 -8.36 7.38 4.21
CA TRP A 155 -7.70 6.32 3.43
C TRP A 155 -8.51 5.79 2.25
N ARG A 156 -9.85 5.81 2.35
CA ARG A 156 -10.74 5.36 1.28
C ARG A 156 -10.63 6.21 0.00
N TYR A 157 -10.11 7.42 0.15
CA TYR A 157 -9.88 8.40 -0.92
C TYR A 157 -8.39 8.61 -1.21
N SER A 158 -7.52 7.85 -0.54
CA SER A 158 -6.10 7.86 -0.85
C SER A 158 -5.89 7.25 -2.23
N SER A 159 -5.30 8.04 -3.13
CA SER A 159 -4.94 7.61 -4.47
C SER A 159 -3.66 6.78 -4.50
N THR A 160 -3.25 6.20 -3.37
CA THR A 160 -2.14 5.24 -3.34
C THR A 160 -2.61 4.03 -4.15
N PRO A 161 -2.07 3.79 -5.36
CA PRO A 161 -2.40 2.58 -6.08
C PRO A 161 -2.04 1.44 -5.14
N LEU A 162 -2.95 0.48 -4.93
CA LEU A 162 -2.56 -0.79 -4.34
C LEU A 162 -1.33 -1.25 -5.14
N ARG A 163 -0.15 -1.20 -4.52
CA ARG A 163 1.05 -1.76 -5.13
C ARG A 163 0.81 -3.26 -5.13
N TYR A 164 0.20 -3.76 -6.20
CA TYR A 164 0.25 -5.18 -6.48
C TYR A 164 1.74 -5.53 -6.53
N VAL A 165 2.17 -6.33 -5.57
CA VAL A 165 3.48 -6.97 -5.65
C VAL A 165 3.36 -7.88 -6.86
N ASN A 166 3.92 -7.46 -7.99
CA ASN A 166 4.06 -8.33 -9.15
C ASN A 166 4.98 -9.47 -8.73
N PRO A 167 4.46 -10.70 -8.56
CA PRO A 167 5.28 -11.78 -8.04
C PRO A 167 6.28 -12.18 -9.13
N ASP A 168 7.49 -12.59 -8.74
CA ASP A 168 8.45 -13.15 -9.70
C ASP A 168 8.01 -14.55 -10.19
N PHE A 169 7.26 -15.28 -9.36
CA PHE A 169 6.79 -16.64 -9.60
C PHE A 169 5.32 -16.81 -9.23
N ILE A 170 4.60 -17.60 -10.03
CA ILE A 170 3.23 -18.04 -9.78
C ILE A 170 3.26 -19.55 -9.54
N ILE A 171 2.76 -19.97 -8.39
CA ILE A 171 2.66 -21.38 -7.98
C ILE A 171 1.24 -21.87 -8.30
N ARG A 172 1.12 -23.02 -8.96
CA ARG A 172 -0.17 -23.64 -9.29
C ARG A 172 -0.12 -25.15 -9.13
N TRP A 173 -1.26 -25.74 -8.80
CA TRP A 173 -1.47 -27.17 -8.89
C TRP A 173 -1.72 -27.58 -10.35
N ARG A 174 -1.03 -28.62 -10.81
CA ARG A 174 -1.29 -29.33 -12.07
C ARG A 174 -1.19 -30.82 -11.82
N ASP A 175 -2.24 -31.58 -12.10
CA ASP A 175 -2.24 -33.04 -11.98
C ASP A 175 -1.72 -33.53 -10.60
N ASN A 176 -2.21 -32.93 -9.51
CA ASN A 176 -1.76 -33.16 -8.13
C ASN A 176 -0.27 -32.87 -7.85
N THR A 177 0.40 -32.11 -8.70
CA THR A 177 1.78 -31.64 -8.48
C THR A 177 1.84 -30.11 -8.42
N LEU A 178 2.65 -29.59 -7.48
CA LEU A 178 2.92 -28.16 -7.38
C LEU A 178 3.95 -27.75 -8.45
N CYS A 179 3.55 -26.83 -9.31
CA CYS A 179 4.40 -26.27 -10.37
C CYS A 179 4.60 -24.77 -10.13
N ALA A 180 5.84 -24.29 -10.20
CA ALA A 180 6.15 -22.87 -10.22
C ALA A 180 6.46 -22.40 -11.64
N ASN A 181 5.79 -21.32 -12.06
CA ASN A 181 6.04 -20.66 -13.33
C ASN A 181 6.53 -19.24 -13.06
N LEU A 182 7.60 -18.81 -13.75
CA LEU A 182 8.02 -17.41 -13.75
C LEU A 182 6.87 -16.53 -14.27
N ASN A 183 6.58 -15.43 -13.57
CA ASN A 183 5.60 -14.45 -13.99
C ASN A 183 6.22 -13.56 -15.10
N GLN A 184 6.26 -14.09 -16.31
CA GLN A 184 6.81 -13.36 -17.47
C GLN A 184 5.68 -12.71 -18.24
N GLU A 185 5.28 -11.49 -17.85
CA GLU A 185 4.38 -10.68 -18.69
C GLU A 185 5.01 -10.33 -20.06
N SER A 186 6.32 -10.52 -20.22
CA SER A 186 6.96 -10.67 -21.53
C SER A 186 8.30 -11.38 -21.40
N PRO A 187 8.62 -12.41 -22.20
CA PRO A 187 9.97 -12.93 -22.24
C PRO A 187 10.86 -11.86 -22.88
N LEU A 188 11.61 -11.10 -22.05
CA LEU A 188 12.70 -10.26 -22.56
C LEU A 188 13.69 -11.16 -23.33
N ARG A 189 13.57 -11.17 -24.66
CA ARG A 189 14.48 -11.87 -25.58
C ARG A 189 15.62 -10.93 -25.92
N ILE A 190 16.63 -10.88 -25.06
CA ILE A 190 17.83 -10.08 -25.30
C ILE A 190 18.62 -10.75 -26.43
N ARG A 191 18.89 -10.01 -27.50
CA ARG A 191 19.69 -10.46 -28.64
C ARG A 191 20.72 -9.40 -29.01
N ILE A 192 21.89 -9.85 -29.45
CA ILE A 192 22.91 -8.96 -30.01
C ILE A 192 22.47 -8.57 -31.43
N ARG A 193 22.47 -7.27 -31.76
CA ARG A 193 22.11 -6.80 -33.11
C ARG A 193 23.06 -7.39 -34.16
N LYS A 194 22.50 -7.86 -35.29
CA LYS A 194 23.24 -8.54 -36.37
C LYS A 194 24.38 -7.69 -36.96
N GLN A 195 24.19 -6.38 -37.08
CA GLN A 195 25.18 -5.43 -37.61
C GLN A 195 26.52 -5.49 -36.88
N TYR A 196 26.53 -5.65 -35.55
CA TYR A 196 27.78 -5.79 -34.78
C TYR A 196 28.48 -7.13 -35.05
N LEU A 197 27.72 -8.18 -35.32
CA LEU A 197 28.27 -9.49 -35.71
C LEU A 197 28.87 -9.44 -37.12
N GLU A 198 28.29 -8.63 -38.02
CA GLU A 198 28.77 -8.42 -39.39
C GLU A 198 30.06 -7.60 -39.44
N ILE A 199 30.19 -6.55 -38.63
CA ILE A 199 31.45 -5.78 -38.46
C ILE A 199 32.60 -6.71 -38.03
N MET A 200 32.31 -7.70 -37.17
CA MET A 200 33.29 -8.70 -36.76
C MET A 200 33.68 -9.72 -37.85
N LYS A 201 32.79 -9.95 -38.83
CA LYS A 201 33.01 -10.84 -39.99
C LYS A 201 33.74 -10.11 -41.13
N ASN A 202 33.35 -8.88 -41.44
CA ASN A 202 33.86 -8.08 -42.55
C ASN A 202 34.91 -7.06 -42.09
N ARG A 203 36.06 -7.56 -41.64
CA ARG A 203 37.13 -6.77 -41.00
C ARG A 203 37.95 -5.88 -41.93
N ARG A 204 37.72 -5.94 -43.25
CA ARG A 204 38.65 -5.40 -44.27
C ARG A 204 38.73 -3.87 -44.33
N ASN A 205 37.69 -3.14 -43.90
CA ASN A 205 37.60 -1.68 -44.01
C ASN A 205 37.26 -0.97 -42.69
N VAL A 206 37.52 -1.60 -41.54
CA VAL A 206 37.16 -1.03 -40.23
C VAL A 206 38.44 -0.70 -39.43
N PRO A 207 38.58 0.53 -38.91
CA PRO A 207 39.70 0.90 -38.05
C PRO A 207 39.90 -0.11 -36.90
N LYS A 208 41.16 -0.39 -36.57
CA LYS A 208 41.54 -1.39 -35.56
C LYS A 208 40.96 -1.07 -34.18
N GLU A 209 40.84 0.21 -33.85
CA GLU A 209 40.25 0.71 -32.61
C GLU A 209 38.75 0.45 -32.53
N GLU A 210 38.01 0.70 -33.62
CA GLU A 210 36.58 0.41 -33.72
C GLU A 210 36.30 -1.10 -33.62
N LEU A 211 37.12 -1.94 -34.27
CA LEU A 211 37.02 -3.39 -34.15
C LEU A 211 37.20 -3.88 -32.70
N ASN A 212 38.16 -3.30 -31.98
CA ASN A 212 38.41 -3.63 -30.57
C ASN A 212 37.26 -3.18 -29.67
N PHE A 213 36.71 -1.98 -29.92
CA PHE A 213 35.55 -1.48 -29.19
C PHE A 213 34.32 -2.38 -29.38
N VAL A 214 34.00 -2.73 -30.63
CA VAL A 214 32.86 -3.62 -30.96
C VAL A 214 33.04 -5.00 -30.31
N ARG A 215 34.25 -5.57 -30.37
CA ARG A 215 34.56 -6.85 -29.72
C ARG A 215 34.31 -6.79 -28.21
N LYS A 216 34.77 -5.73 -27.53
CA LYS A 216 34.54 -5.55 -26.08
C LYS A 216 33.04 -5.48 -25.76
N LYS A 217 32.26 -4.69 -26.52
CA LYS A 217 30.81 -4.56 -26.32
C LYS A 217 30.05 -5.85 -26.56
N ILE A 218 30.43 -6.64 -27.57
CA ILE A 218 29.85 -7.97 -27.81
C ILE A 218 30.14 -8.90 -26.63
N GLN A 219 31.37 -8.89 -26.10
CA GLN A 219 31.72 -9.73 -24.96
C GLN A 219 30.93 -9.34 -23.71
N SER A 220 30.81 -8.04 -23.42
CA SER A 220 29.99 -7.54 -22.31
C SER A 220 28.52 -7.97 -22.46
N ALA A 221 27.95 -7.87 -23.67
CA ALA A 221 26.58 -8.30 -23.94
C ALA A 221 26.40 -9.82 -23.73
N ARG A 222 27.36 -10.65 -24.15
CA ARG A 222 27.34 -12.10 -23.89
C ARG A 222 27.39 -12.41 -22.40
N ASN A 223 28.27 -11.75 -21.66
CA ASN A 223 28.38 -11.95 -20.22
C ASN A 223 27.05 -11.60 -19.51
N LEU A 224 26.40 -10.51 -19.92
CA LEU A 224 25.08 -10.12 -19.38
C LEU A 224 24.01 -11.17 -19.68
N ILE A 225 23.93 -11.67 -20.91
CA ILE A 225 22.97 -12.70 -21.30
C ILE A 225 23.19 -13.98 -20.47
N MET A 226 24.44 -14.43 -20.35
CA MET A 226 24.78 -15.61 -19.53
C MET A 226 24.42 -15.42 -18.06
N ALA A 227 24.69 -14.24 -17.49
CA ALA A 227 24.34 -13.93 -16.10
C ALA A 227 22.82 -13.98 -15.86
N ILE A 228 22.02 -13.45 -16.80
CA ILE A 228 20.55 -13.50 -16.73
C ILE A 228 20.05 -14.94 -16.81
N GLU A 229 20.60 -15.75 -17.71
CA GLU A 229 20.24 -17.17 -17.83
C GLU A 229 20.62 -17.96 -16.58
N GLN A 230 21.79 -17.69 -16.00
CA GLN A 230 22.23 -18.30 -14.76
C GLN A 230 21.32 -17.93 -13.59
N ARG A 231 20.96 -16.65 -13.45
CA ARG A 231 20.00 -16.19 -12.43
C ARG A 231 18.65 -16.92 -12.56
N ARG A 232 18.12 -17.02 -13.78
CA ARG A 232 16.87 -17.76 -14.03
C ARG A 232 16.96 -19.22 -13.61
N LYS A 233 18.05 -19.91 -13.97
CA LYS A 233 18.29 -21.31 -13.57
C LYS A 233 18.38 -21.46 -12.05
N THR A 234 19.11 -20.59 -11.37
CA THR A 234 19.25 -20.61 -9.91
C THR A 234 17.91 -20.39 -9.22
N LEU A 235 17.13 -19.37 -9.63
CA LEU A 235 15.81 -19.10 -9.06
C LEU A 235 14.84 -20.27 -9.26
N ASN A 236 14.81 -20.88 -10.44
CA ASN A 236 13.97 -22.07 -10.68
C ASN A 236 14.36 -23.24 -9.77
N ARG A 237 15.66 -23.48 -9.56
CA ARG A 237 16.14 -24.52 -8.65
C ARG A 237 15.72 -24.24 -7.21
N ILE A 238 15.86 -22.99 -6.77
CA ILE A 238 15.43 -22.53 -5.44
C ILE A 238 13.94 -22.78 -5.25
N ILE A 239 13.10 -22.27 -6.15
CA ILE A 239 11.65 -22.38 -5.99
C ILE A 239 11.18 -23.84 -6.02
N ASN A 240 11.71 -24.67 -6.93
CA ASN A 240 11.36 -26.09 -6.96
C ASN A 240 11.72 -26.81 -5.65
N SER A 241 12.89 -26.51 -5.09
CA SER A 241 13.30 -27.09 -3.79
C SER A 241 12.43 -26.58 -2.63
N ILE A 242 11.97 -25.33 -2.67
CA ILE A 242 11.01 -24.80 -1.68
C ILE A 242 9.68 -25.54 -1.79
N LEU A 243 9.15 -25.71 -3.00
CA LEU A 243 7.88 -26.42 -3.22
C LEU A 243 7.91 -27.86 -2.73
N GLU A 244 9.03 -28.55 -2.92
CA GLU A 244 9.23 -29.91 -2.43
C GLU A 244 9.30 -29.95 -0.89
N TYR A 245 10.11 -29.08 -0.29
CA TYR A 245 10.28 -29.05 1.16
C TYR A 245 9.01 -28.58 1.91
N GLN A 246 8.30 -27.60 1.34
CA GLN A 246 7.08 -27.00 1.90
C GLN A 246 5.79 -27.58 1.33
N HIS A 247 5.81 -28.79 0.75
CA HIS A 247 4.64 -29.37 0.09
C HIS A 247 3.39 -29.37 0.99
N GLU A 248 3.54 -29.80 2.26
CA GLU A 248 2.43 -29.85 3.22
C GLU A 248 1.87 -28.46 3.59
N PHE A 249 2.70 -27.42 3.57
CA PHE A 249 2.23 -26.05 3.77
C PHE A 249 1.31 -25.59 2.64
N PHE A 250 1.70 -25.88 1.38
CA PHE A 250 0.88 -25.54 0.21
C PHE A 250 -0.39 -26.39 0.08
N GLU A 251 -0.40 -27.60 0.66
CA GLU A 251 -1.55 -28.50 0.67
C GLU A 251 -2.52 -28.25 1.83
N LYS A 252 -1.99 -28.11 3.07
CA LYS A 252 -2.77 -28.12 4.32
C LYS A 252 -2.80 -26.77 5.04
N GLY A 253 -2.05 -25.77 4.55
CA GLY A 253 -2.06 -24.40 5.06
C GLY A 253 -1.01 -24.11 6.14
N TYR A 254 -1.14 -22.93 6.77
CA TYR A 254 -0.09 -22.29 7.57
C TYR A 254 0.45 -23.14 8.74
N ASN A 255 -0.39 -23.97 9.35
CA ASN A 255 -0.01 -24.82 10.49
C ASN A 255 1.01 -25.91 10.13
N TYR A 256 1.25 -26.16 8.83
CA TYR A 256 2.15 -27.20 8.32
C TYR A 256 3.45 -26.62 7.75
N LEU A 257 3.76 -25.36 8.05
CA LEU A 257 5.00 -24.70 7.65
C LEU A 257 6.21 -25.35 8.34
N LYS A 258 7.18 -25.81 7.54
CA LYS A 258 8.43 -26.41 8.05
C LYS A 258 9.50 -25.33 8.15
N PRO A 259 9.98 -24.93 9.34
CA PRO A 259 11.02 -23.91 9.43
C PRO A 259 12.34 -24.45 8.83
N ILE A 260 13.00 -23.63 8.02
CA ILE A 260 14.32 -23.93 7.44
C ILE A 260 15.20 -22.68 7.45
N THR A 261 16.47 -22.83 7.80
CA THR A 261 17.41 -21.71 7.77
C THR A 261 18.00 -21.53 6.36
N MET A 262 18.38 -20.30 6.01
CA MET A 262 19.06 -20.04 4.72
C MET A 262 20.34 -20.87 4.56
N THR A 263 21.08 -21.10 5.66
CA THR A 263 22.32 -21.89 5.64
C THR A 263 22.07 -23.36 5.31
N GLU A 264 21.03 -23.95 5.89
CA GLU A 264 20.63 -25.34 5.61
C GLU A 264 20.14 -25.48 4.16
N PHE A 265 19.31 -24.55 3.71
CA PHE A 265 18.77 -24.55 2.36
C PHE A 265 19.86 -24.35 1.29
N ALA A 266 20.81 -23.45 1.53
CA ALA A 266 21.94 -23.20 0.65
C ALA A 266 22.87 -24.41 0.51
N LYS A 267 23.11 -25.16 1.60
CA LYS A 267 23.87 -26.42 1.58
C LYS A 267 23.18 -27.46 0.67
N GLN A 268 21.87 -27.60 0.77
CA GLN A 268 21.10 -28.54 -0.06
C GLN A 268 21.18 -28.22 -1.56
N LEU A 269 21.20 -26.93 -1.91
CA LEU A 269 21.26 -26.47 -3.29
C LEU A 269 22.69 -26.28 -3.84
N SER A 270 23.71 -26.47 -3.02
CA SER A 270 25.12 -26.17 -3.35
C SER A 270 25.30 -24.75 -3.89
N VAL A 271 24.59 -23.78 -3.28
CA VAL A 271 24.70 -22.35 -3.57
C VAL A 271 25.28 -21.63 -2.37
N ASN A 272 25.92 -20.47 -2.58
CA ASN A 272 26.37 -19.66 -1.46
C ASN A 272 25.13 -19.03 -0.76
N PRO A 273 25.01 -19.06 0.58
CA PRO A 273 23.88 -18.48 1.31
C PRO A 273 23.57 -17.02 0.98
N SER A 274 24.55 -16.25 0.48
CA SER A 274 24.39 -14.85 0.09
C SER A 274 23.95 -14.63 -1.37
N THR A 275 23.70 -15.71 -2.14
CA THR A 275 23.29 -15.67 -3.56
C THR A 275 21.78 -15.58 -3.70
#